data_AF-A0A3D1DG98-F1
#
_entry.id   AF-A0A3D1DG98-F1
#
_cell.length_a   1.000
_cell.length_b   1.000
_cell.length_c   1.000
_cell.angle_alpha   90.00
_cell.angle_beta   90.00
_cell.angle_gamma   90.00
#
_symmetry.space_group_name_H-M   'P 1'
#
loop_
_entity.id
_entity.type
_entity.pdbx_description
1 polymer ?
#
loop_
_entity_poly.entity_id
_entity_poly.type
_entity_poly.pdbx_seq_one_letter_code
_entity_poly.pdbx_strand_id
1 'polypeptide(L)'
;MQAKGYAVIAADFRTSTLETKTGKNAKKRTRQKTPKPEAKDHLTFNGDMEAIKRFLLVEHQKRHLNMRKMSIIASGMSGPLAVSFASRDWAKAPLGRNGNNVVIRPPNGIYWNRSRRLFDEIALDKLFGRFLWVARGQDVRTLILLSPERPHRAVALAKSVRFLNTVRQSQMRSLDRSLQLSVLSPAGTACLVCVGKSGSRAPVTKAKEIYEMFSRGNSRDVNLRFKAFPVKEQGTDLLGAVPQLEQDILDFLNQTIGQLKDPWRSRSTEN
;
A
#
# COMPACT_ATOMS: atom_id res chain seq x y z
N MET A 1 12.93 12.06 4.82
CA MET A 1 12.81 11.34 3.52
C MET A 1 13.16 12.21 2.31
N GLN A 2 12.56 13.39 2.15
CA GLN A 2 12.86 14.29 1.02
C GLN A 2 14.35 14.65 0.91
N ALA A 3 14.99 15.02 2.02
CA ALA A 3 16.43 15.28 2.09
C ALA A 3 17.33 14.08 1.70
N LYS A 4 16.77 12.86 1.60
CA LYS A 4 17.47 11.65 1.18
C LYS A 4 17.19 11.28 -0.29
N GLY A 5 16.58 12.19 -1.07
CA GLY A 5 16.32 12.01 -2.49
C GLY A 5 15.02 11.27 -2.84
N TYR A 6 14.12 11.08 -1.86
CA TYR A 6 12.80 10.49 -2.11
C TYR A 6 11.80 11.57 -2.52
N ALA A 7 11.04 11.33 -3.59
CA ALA A 7 9.81 12.06 -3.86
C ALA A 7 8.75 11.65 -2.82
N VAL A 8 8.22 12.62 -2.09
CA VAL A 8 7.25 12.39 -1.00
C VAL A 8 5.94 13.06 -1.39
N ILE A 9 4.84 12.31 -1.35
CA ILE A 9 3.49 12.84 -1.52
C ILE A 9 2.73 12.55 -0.23
N ALA A 10 2.25 13.62 0.40
CA ALA A 10 1.25 13.54 1.46
C ALA A 10 -0.10 13.86 0.82
N ALA A 11 -1.04 12.91 0.87
CA ALA A 11 -2.36 13.08 0.29
C ALA A 11 -3.41 13.14 1.41
N ASP A 12 -4.33 14.08 1.29
CA ASP A 12 -5.55 14.11 2.07
C ASP A 12 -6.63 13.34 1.32
N PHE A 13 -7.22 12.34 1.97
CA PHE A 13 -8.19 11.45 1.35
C PHE A 13 -9.60 11.94 1.65
N ARG A 14 -10.49 11.82 0.65
CA ARG A 14 -11.90 12.12 0.88
C ARG A 14 -12.47 11.09 1.84
N THR A 15 -12.85 11.53 3.03
CA THR A 15 -13.64 10.73 3.97
C THR A 15 -15.11 10.81 3.54
N SER A 16 -15.86 9.70 3.65
CA SER A 16 -17.29 9.74 3.34
C SER A 16 -18.13 10.53 4.36
N THR A 17 -17.49 11.20 5.33
CA THR A 17 -18.11 11.97 6.42
C THR A 17 -18.01 13.48 6.28
N LEU A 18 -17.72 14.01 5.09
CA LEU A 18 -17.98 15.42 4.78
C LEU A 18 -19.45 15.63 4.38
N GLU A 19 -20.37 15.42 5.33
CA GLU A 19 -21.63 16.16 5.53
C GLU A 19 -22.23 15.81 6.90
N THR A 20 -21.55 16.13 8.01
CA THR A 20 -22.29 16.49 9.23
C THR A 20 -22.39 18.00 9.28
N LYS A 21 -23.47 18.49 8.66
CA LYS A 21 -24.15 19.77 8.90
C LYS A 21 -23.48 20.62 9.98
N THR A 22 -22.91 21.74 9.54
CA THR A 22 -22.77 22.98 10.31
C THR A 22 -24.16 23.42 10.79
N GLY A 23 -24.64 22.77 11.85
CA GLY A 23 -25.89 23.07 12.54
C GLY A 23 -25.55 23.43 13.98
N LYS A 24 -25.58 24.73 14.25
CA LYS A 24 -25.44 25.39 15.55
C LYS A 24 -26.05 24.55 16.69
N ASN A 25 -25.23 24.01 17.59
CA ASN A 25 -25.52 23.87 19.02
C ASN A 25 -24.33 23.24 19.76
N ALA A 26 -23.45 24.12 20.25
CA ALA A 26 -22.41 23.76 21.20
C ALA A 26 -23.05 23.51 22.58
N LYS A 27 -23.26 22.25 22.96
CA LYS A 27 -23.40 21.83 24.36
C LYS A 27 -23.13 20.32 24.51
N LYS A 28 -22.27 19.99 25.50
CA LYS A 28 -21.73 18.67 25.92
C LYS A 28 -20.66 18.04 25.01
N ARG A 29 -19.38 18.21 25.43
CA ARG A 29 -18.23 17.41 25.00
C ARG A 29 -18.33 15.99 25.59
N THR A 30 -19.15 15.15 25.00
CA THR A 30 -19.03 13.70 25.16
C THR A 30 -17.85 13.23 24.30
N ARG A 31 -16.97 12.36 24.81
CA ARG A 31 -15.85 11.74 24.07
C ARG A 31 -16.30 11.39 22.64
N GLN A 32 -15.84 12.15 21.64
CA GLN A 32 -16.10 11.84 20.24
C GLN A 32 -15.47 10.48 19.97
N LYS A 33 -16.31 9.45 19.81
CA LYS A 33 -15.90 8.18 19.20
C LYS A 33 -15.40 8.55 17.80
N THR A 34 -14.16 8.18 17.48
CA THR A 34 -13.66 8.27 16.11
C THR A 34 -14.66 7.57 15.19
N PRO A 35 -15.15 8.24 14.13
CA PRO A 35 -16.13 7.65 13.22
C PRO A 35 -15.52 6.40 12.60
N LYS A 36 -16.24 5.29 12.69
CA LYS A 36 -15.79 4.00 12.17
C LYS A 36 -15.89 4.02 10.65
N PRO A 37 -14.84 3.64 9.91
CA PRO A 37 -14.89 3.67 8.46
C PRO A 37 -15.82 2.60 7.89
N GLU A 38 -16.65 3.01 6.93
CA GLU A 38 -17.65 2.19 6.27
C GLU A 38 -17.13 1.54 4.97
N ALA A 39 -17.90 0.61 4.40
CA ALA A 39 -17.62 0.03 3.08
C ALA A 39 -17.38 1.10 1.99
N LYS A 40 -18.07 2.24 2.11
CA LYS A 40 -17.97 3.39 1.19
C LYS A 40 -16.59 4.07 1.26
N ASP A 41 -16.00 4.20 2.44
CA ASP A 41 -14.67 4.81 2.61
C ASP A 41 -13.58 4.04 1.86
N HIS A 42 -13.72 2.72 1.74
CA HIS A 42 -12.82 1.92 0.92
C HIS A 42 -12.88 2.31 -0.55
N LEU A 43 -14.08 2.53 -1.09
CA LEU A 43 -14.22 2.85 -2.50
C LEU A 43 -13.61 4.22 -2.79
N THR A 44 -13.90 5.20 -1.93
CA THR A 44 -13.36 6.55 -2.04
C THR A 44 -11.82 6.56 -1.94
N PHE A 45 -11.25 5.91 -0.92
CA PHE A 45 -9.80 5.80 -0.76
C PHE A 45 -9.11 5.19 -1.98
N ASN A 46 -9.68 4.11 -2.54
CA ASN A 46 -9.10 3.50 -3.75
C ASN A 46 -9.20 4.44 -4.96
N GLY A 47 -10.31 5.17 -5.12
CA GLY A 47 -10.45 6.17 -6.17
C GLY A 47 -9.39 7.28 -6.06
N ASP A 48 -9.15 7.76 -4.85
CA ASP A 48 -8.12 8.78 -4.59
C ASP A 48 -6.71 8.25 -4.86
N MET A 49 -6.41 7.02 -4.43
CA MET A 49 -5.12 6.39 -4.71
C MET A 49 -4.88 6.16 -6.21
N GLU A 50 -5.92 5.85 -6.99
CA GLU A 50 -5.83 5.78 -8.46
C GLU A 50 -5.54 7.15 -9.08
N ALA A 51 -6.16 8.22 -8.57
CA ALA A 51 -5.88 9.58 -9.03
C ALA A 51 -4.43 9.99 -8.75
N ILE A 52 -3.93 9.72 -7.54
CA ILE A 52 -2.51 9.93 -7.18
C ILE A 52 -1.61 9.13 -8.13
N LYS A 53 -1.98 7.89 -8.42
CA LYS A 53 -1.20 7.04 -9.32
C LYS A 53 -1.15 7.57 -10.75
N ARG A 54 -2.25 8.14 -11.27
CA ARG A 54 -2.27 8.81 -12.57
C ARG A 54 -1.34 10.03 -12.59
N PHE A 55 -1.37 10.84 -11.54
CA PHE A 55 -0.44 11.97 -11.39
C PHE A 55 1.02 11.48 -11.39
N LEU A 56 1.32 10.46 -10.58
CA LEU A 56 2.64 9.82 -10.56
C LEU A 56 3.03 9.24 -11.93
N LEU A 57 2.07 8.86 -12.79
CA LEU A 57 2.36 8.33 -14.13
C LEU A 57 2.86 9.43 -15.04
N VAL A 58 2.24 10.59 -14.98
CA VAL A 58 2.65 11.77 -15.75
C VAL A 58 4.07 12.18 -15.36
N GLU A 59 4.32 12.30 -14.05
CA GLU A 59 5.65 12.63 -13.53
C GLU A 59 6.67 11.50 -13.74
N HIS A 60 6.19 10.26 -13.80
CA HIS A 60 6.98 9.17 -14.31
C HIS A 60 7.38 9.50 -15.75
N GLN A 61 6.50 9.61 -16.73
CA GLN A 61 6.91 9.82 -18.13
C GLN A 61 7.90 10.98 -18.36
N LYS A 62 7.81 12.06 -17.57
CA LYS A 62 8.76 13.19 -17.57
C LYS A 62 10.15 12.90 -16.98
N ARG A 63 10.39 11.69 -16.48
CA ARG A 63 11.60 11.22 -15.77
C ARG A 63 11.87 11.93 -14.46
N HIS A 64 10.86 12.55 -13.85
CA HIS A 64 11.00 13.19 -12.54
C HIS A 64 10.96 12.19 -11.38
N LEU A 65 10.21 11.08 -11.51
CA LEU A 65 10.12 10.06 -10.46
C LEU A 65 9.95 8.64 -11.01
N ASN A 66 10.47 7.62 -10.32
CA ASN A 66 10.30 6.24 -10.76
C ASN A 66 9.11 5.56 -10.05
N MET A 67 7.97 5.45 -10.72
CA MET A 67 6.77 4.83 -10.13
C MET A 67 6.95 3.34 -9.80
N ARG A 68 7.88 2.64 -10.45
CA ARG A 68 8.18 1.22 -10.14
C ARG A 68 8.76 1.02 -8.74
N LYS A 69 9.23 2.11 -8.15
CA LYS A 69 9.87 2.21 -6.84
C LYS A 69 8.93 2.85 -5.82
N MET A 70 7.63 2.54 -5.88
CA MET A 70 6.63 3.14 -5.01
C MET A 70 6.60 2.46 -3.64
N SER A 71 6.56 3.28 -2.59
CA SER A 71 6.23 2.87 -1.23
C SER A 71 5.00 3.61 -0.73
N ILE A 72 4.22 2.94 0.12
CA ILE A 72 3.11 3.56 0.86
C ILE A 72 3.42 3.49 2.34
N ILE A 73 3.35 4.64 3.01
CA ILE A 73 3.45 4.77 4.45
C ILE A 73 2.07 5.12 4.97
N ALA A 74 1.53 4.30 5.86
CA ALA A 74 0.16 4.41 6.33
C ALA A 74 0.11 4.20 7.85
N SER A 75 -0.70 5.02 8.53
CA SER A 75 -0.87 4.98 9.98
C SER A 75 -2.30 4.57 10.39
N GLY A 76 -2.43 3.87 11.52
CA GLY A 76 -3.73 3.52 12.11
C GLY A 76 -4.67 2.80 11.14
N MET A 77 -5.84 3.39 10.89
CA MET A 77 -6.86 2.84 10.00
C MET A 77 -6.52 2.91 8.50
N SER A 78 -5.58 3.78 8.10
CA SER A 78 -5.11 3.81 6.71
C SER A 78 -4.23 2.61 6.37
N GLY A 79 -3.65 1.94 7.37
CA GLY A 79 -2.81 0.76 7.19
C GLY A 79 -3.51 -0.37 6.41
N PRO A 80 -4.67 -0.87 6.88
CA PRO A 80 -5.43 -1.87 6.15
C PRO A 80 -5.92 -1.40 4.77
N LEU A 81 -6.19 -0.09 4.59
CA LEU A 81 -6.56 0.48 3.29
C LEU A 81 -5.40 0.39 2.30
N ALA A 82 -4.20 0.76 2.72
CA ALA A 82 -2.98 0.67 1.92
C ALA A 82 -2.67 -0.78 1.50
N VAL A 83 -2.86 -1.76 2.41
CA VAL A 83 -2.69 -3.18 2.08
C VAL A 83 -3.73 -3.64 1.04
N SER A 84 -4.97 -3.20 1.17
CA SER A 84 -6.04 -3.51 0.22
C SER A 84 -5.75 -2.92 -1.16
N PHE A 85 -5.34 -1.64 -1.21
CA PHE A 85 -4.93 -0.97 -2.44
C PHE A 85 -3.73 -1.67 -3.08
N ALA A 86 -2.68 -1.98 -2.33
CA ALA A 86 -1.51 -2.72 -2.84
C ALA A 86 -1.92 -4.07 -3.44
N SER A 87 -2.82 -4.80 -2.79
CA SER A 87 -3.33 -6.06 -3.35
C SER A 87 -4.07 -5.85 -4.68
N ARG A 88 -4.85 -4.78 -4.82
CA ARG A 88 -5.55 -4.45 -6.09
C ARG A 88 -4.56 -4.01 -7.17
N ASP A 89 -3.57 -3.23 -6.77
CA ASP A 89 -2.48 -2.79 -7.63
C ASP A 89 -1.73 -3.98 -8.23
N TRP A 90 -1.42 -4.98 -7.41
CA TRP A 90 -0.76 -6.19 -7.87
C TRP A 90 -1.63 -7.13 -8.71
N ALA A 91 -2.96 -7.03 -8.56
CA ALA A 91 -3.92 -7.80 -9.35
C ALA A 91 -4.10 -7.26 -10.78
N LYS A 92 -3.70 -6.00 -11.03
CA LYS A 92 -3.67 -5.42 -12.38
C LYS A 92 -2.52 -6.02 -13.20
N ALA A 93 -2.68 -6.04 -14.52
CA ALA A 93 -1.70 -6.63 -15.42
C ALA A 93 -0.37 -5.83 -15.42
N PRO A 94 0.80 -6.52 -15.43
CA PRO A 94 2.08 -5.87 -15.68
C PRO A 94 2.20 -5.40 -17.12
N LEU A 95 3.11 -4.45 -17.37
CA LEU A 95 3.65 -4.24 -18.72
C LEU A 95 4.41 -5.50 -19.14
N GLY A 96 3.82 -6.27 -20.06
CA GLY A 96 4.50 -7.36 -20.73
C GLY A 96 5.72 -6.85 -21.51
N ARG A 97 6.76 -7.68 -21.57
CA ARG A 97 8.02 -7.40 -22.27
C ARG A 97 7.85 -7.28 -23.80
N ASN A 98 6.68 -7.63 -24.34
CA ASN A 98 6.27 -7.56 -25.75
C ASN A 98 4.77 -7.94 -25.84
N GLY A 99 3.81 -7.02 -25.73
CA GLY A 99 2.38 -7.22 -26.08
C GLY A 99 1.56 -8.34 -25.39
N ASN A 100 2.18 -9.33 -24.77
CA ASN A 100 1.59 -10.49 -24.16
C ASN A 100 1.44 -10.20 -22.67
N ASN A 101 0.21 -9.85 -22.29
CA ASN A 101 -0.18 -9.65 -20.90
C ASN A 101 -0.02 -10.96 -20.12
N VAL A 102 1.14 -11.17 -19.49
CA VAL A 102 1.29 -12.24 -18.49
C VAL A 102 0.58 -11.77 -17.22
N VAL A 103 -0.72 -12.06 -17.14
CA VAL A 103 -1.48 -11.92 -15.89
C VAL A 103 -0.97 -13.01 -14.95
N ILE A 104 -0.28 -12.64 -13.88
CA ILE A 104 0.04 -13.57 -12.78
C ILE A 104 -1.28 -13.95 -12.12
N ARG A 105 -1.85 -15.09 -12.55
CA ARG A 105 -3.07 -15.63 -11.96
C ARG A 105 -2.69 -16.40 -10.68
N PRO A 106 -3.33 -16.13 -9.53
CA PRO A 106 -3.13 -16.98 -8.37
C PRO A 106 -3.63 -18.40 -8.70
N PRO A 107 -2.96 -19.46 -8.21
CA PRO A 107 -3.27 -20.86 -8.53
C PRO A 107 -4.70 -21.28 -8.16
N ASN A 108 -5.39 -20.52 -7.30
CA ASN A 108 -6.70 -20.88 -6.76
C ASN A 108 -7.86 -20.17 -7.48
N GLY A 109 -7.64 -19.52 -8.64
CA GLY A 109 -8.73 -18.94 -9.43
C GLY A 109 -9.60 -17.93 -8.66
N ILE A 110 -9.05 -17.23 -7.65
CA ILE A 110 -9.81 -16.22 -6.89
C ILE A 110 -9.99 -15.01 -7.78
N TYR A 111 -11.03 -15.05 -8.61
CA TYR A 111 -11.49 -13.95 -9.41
C TYR A 111 -12.09 -12.90 -8.47
N TRP A 112 -11.54 -11.68 -8.47
CA TRP A 112 -12.38 -10.53 -8.18
C TRP A 112 -13.36 -10.44 -9.34
N ASN A 113 -14.65 -10.57 -9.01
CA ASN A 113 -15.78 -10.79 -9.91
C ASN A 113 -15.61 -10.18 -11.31
N ARG A 114 -15.65 -11.02 -12.36
CA ARG A 114 -15.60 -10.62 -13.77
C ARG A 114 -16.70 -9.61 -14.14
N SER A 115 -17.79 -9.58 -13.38
CA SER A 115 -18.97 -8.76 -13.66
C SER A 115 -18.85 -7.27 -13.31
N ARG A 116 -17.68 -6.78 -12.83
CA ARG A 116 -17.45 -5.34 -12.61
C ARG A 116 -16.63 -4.64 -13.69
N ARG A 117 -16.14 -5.35 -14.72
CA ARG A 117 -15.44 -4.70 -15.85
C ARG A 117 -16.33 -3.71 -16.61
N LEU A 118 -17.64 -3.95 -16.66
CA LEU A 118 -18.56 -3.10 -17.44
C LEU A 118 -19.02 -1.84 -16.71
N PHE A 119 -18.98 -1.79 -15.37
CA PHE A 119 -19.56 -0.65 -14.63
C PHE A 119 -18.55 0.47 -14.32
N ASP A 120 -17.25 0.17 -14.26
CA ASP A 120 -16.23 1.21 -14.04
C ASP A 120 -15.75 1.84 -15.37
N GLU A 121 -15.72 1.08 -16.48
CA GLU A 121 -15.26 1.61 -17.78
C GLU A 121 -16.24 2.63 -18.38
N ILE A 122 -17.55 2.36 -18.37
CA ILE A 122 -18.53 3.22 -19.07
C ILE A 122 -18.83 4.53 -18.31
N ALA A 123 -18.79 4.50 -16.97
CA ALA A 123 -19.08 5.69 -16.15
C ALA A 123 -17.86 6.63 -16.06
N LEU A 124 -16.64 6.10 -16.05
CA LEU A 124 -15.42 6.91 -16.03
C LEU A 124 -15.08 7.52 -17.40
N ASP A 125 -15.42 6.82 -18.50
CA ASP A 125 -15.23 7.32 -19.87
C ASP A 125 -16.03 8.61 -20.15
N LYS A 126 -17.26 8.70 -19.64
CA LYS A 126 -18.13 9.88 -19.86
C LYS A 126 -17.72 11.09 -19.03
N LEU A 127 -17.05 10.90 -17.89
CA LEU A 127 -16.67 11.98 -16.97
C LEU A 127 -15.26 12.54 -17.23
N PHE A 128 -14.36 11.78 -17.87
CA PHE A 128 -12.93 12.15 -17.94
C PHE A 128 -12.30 12.09 -19.34
N GLY A 129 -13.08 11.86 -20.39
CA GLY A 129 -12.59 11.92 -21.76
C GLY A 129 -11.74 10.70 -22.17
N ARG A 130 -11.77 10.44 -23.47
CA ARG A 130 -11.38 9.20 -24.15
C ARG A 130 -9.87 8.96 -24.27
N PHE A 131 -9.11 9.21 -23.20
CA PHE A 131 -7.69 8.88 -23.10
C PHE A 131 -7.49 7.94 -21.91
N LEU A 132 -7.68 6.64 -22.17
CA LEU A 132 -7.62 5.57 -21.19
C LEU A 132 -6.16 5.27 -20.78
N TRP A 133 -5.51 6.22 -20.09
CA TRP A 133 -4.31 5.96 -19.29
C TRP A 133 -4.72 5.16 -18.06
N VAL A 134 -5.04 3.87 -18.24
CA VAL A 134 -5.22 2.98 -17.10
C VAL A 134 -3.86 2.86 -16.43
N ALA A 135 -3.72 3.43 -15.24
CA ALA A 135 -2.54 3.23 -14.42
C ALA A 135 -2.40 1.72 -14.17
N ARG A 136 -1.48 1.10 -14.95
CA ARG A 136 -1.17 -0.34 -14.93
C ARG A 136 -0.66 -0.75 -13.54
N GLY A 137 -0.68 -2.04 -13.22
CA GLY A 137 -0.43 -2.53 -11.87
C GLY A 137 1.03 -2.69 -11.44
N GLN A 138 1.20 -3.27 -10.25
CA GLN A 138 2.44 -3.86 -9.73
C GLN A 138 3.57 -2.84 -9.41
N ASP A 139 3.16 -1.71 -8.87
CA ASP A 139 4.05 -0.60 -8.51
C ASP A 139 4.37 -0.54 -7.03
N VAL A 140 3.42 -0.95 -6.18
CA VAL A 140 3.62 -0.88 -4.73
C VAL A 140 4.60 -1.97 -4.28
N ARG A 141 5.86 -1.57 -4.05
CA ARG A 141 6.95 -2.46 -3.63
C ARG A 141 7.09 -2.57 -2.12
N THR A 142 6.81 -1.50 -1.39
CA THR A 142 7.03 -1.48 0.06
C THR A 142 5.86 -0.83 0.78
N LEU A 143 5.36 -1.53 1.81
CA LEU A 143 4.36 -1.04 2.76
C LEU A 143 5.04 -0.75 4.11
N ILE A 144 4.80 0.43 4.65
CA ILE A 144 5.22 0.79 6.01
C ILE A 144 3.95 1.12 6.80
N LEU A 145 3.69 0.34 7.84
CA LEU A 145 2.49 0.41 8.66
C LEU A 145 2.82 0.92 10.05
N LEU A 146 2.37 2.13 10.38
CA LEU A 146 2.58 2.78 11.67
C LEU A 146 1.35 2.56 12.58
N SER A 147 1.51 1.75 13.61
CA SER A 147 0.46 1.29 14.52
C SER A 147 -0.82 0.88 13.78
N PRO A 148 -0.77 -0.08 12.85
CA PRO A 148 -1.94 -0.43 12.05
C PRO A 148 -3.07 -0.94 12.94
N GLU A 149 -4.27 -0.46 12.69
CA GLU A 149 -5.46 -0.90 13.40
C GLU A 149 -6.12 -2.09 12.72
N ARG A 150 -6.95 -2.82 13.46
CA ARG A 150 -7.73 -3.90 12.85
C ARG A 150 -8.73 -3.29 11.85
N PRO A 151 -8.78 -3.81 10.62
CA PRO A 151 -9.75 -3.36 9.65
C PRO A 151 -11.18 -3.62 10.12
N HIS A 152 -12.10 -2.76 9.67
CA HIS A 152 -13.52 -3.08 9.73
C HIS A 152 -13.83 -4.34 8.89
N ARG A 153 -14.94 -5.04 9.18
CA ARG A 153 -15.37 -6.26 8.44
C ARG A 153 -15.40 -6.06 6.92
N ALA A 154 -15.58 -4.83 6.45
CA ALA A 154 -15.59 -4.47 5.04
C ALA A 154 -14.23 -4.60 4.34
N VAL A 155 -13.10 -4.51 5.06
CA VAL A 155 -11.76 -4.69 4.47
C VAL A 155 -11.40 -6.16 4.58
N ALA A 156 -11.33 -6.85 3.45
CA ALA A 156 -10.85 -8.21 3.40
C ALA A 156 -9.31 -8.27 3.55
N LEU A 157 -8.76 -7.72 4.63
CA LEU A 157 -7.30 -7.62 4.86
C LEU A 157 -6.63 -8.98 4.76
N ALA A 158 -7.19 -10.01 5.41
CA ALA A 158 -6.65 -11.37 5.33
C ALA A 158 -6.59 -11.87 3.87
N LYS A 159 -7.59 -11.55 3.04
CA LYS A 159 -7.60 -11.89 1.60
C LYS A 159 -6.51 -11.13 0.84
N SER A 160 -6.37 -9.83 1.09
CA SER A 160 -5.34 -8.97 0.48
C SER A 160 -3.93 -9.43 0.85
N VAL A 161 -3.67 -9.70 2.13
CA VAL A 161 -2.36 -10.21 2.60
C VAL A 161 -2.08 -11.59 2.02
N ARG A 162 -3.08 -12.48 1.98
CA ARG A 162 -2.92 -13.80 1.34
C ARG A 162 -2.55 -13.66 -0.14
N PHE A 163 -3.21 -12.75 -0.87
CA PHE A 163 -2.90 -12.49 -2.27
C PHE A 163 -1.47 -11.96 -2.46
N LEU A 164 -1.07 -10.93 -1.70
CA LEU A 164 0.29 -10.38 -1.75
C LEU A 164 1.35 -11.43 -1.43
N ASN A 165 1.09 -12.30 -0.46
CA ASN A 165 1.97 -13.42 -0.13
C ASN A 165 2.06 -14.44 -1.26
N THR A 166 0.95 -14.75 -1.94
CA THR A 166 0.96 -15.66 -3.10
C THR A 166 1.76 -15.07 -4.26
N VAL A 167 1.58 -13.79 -4.57
CA VAL A 167 2.35 -13.08 -5.61
C VAL A 167 3.85 -13.08 -5.27
N ARG A 168 4.19 -12.82 -4.01
CA ARG A 168 5.58 -12.85 -3.54
C ARG A 168 6.20 -14.24 -3.70
N GLN A 169 5.50 -15.28 -3.28
CA GLN A 169 5.97 -16.66 -3.41
C GLN A 169 6.13 -17.10 -4.88
N SER A 170 5.22 -16.69 -5.78
CA SER A 170 5.34 -17.02 -7.21
C SER A 170 6.54 -16.34 -7.85
N GLN A 171 6.80 -15.07 -7.52
CA GLN A 171 7.97 -14.35 -8.04
C GLN A 171 9.28 -14.92 -7.51
N MET A 172 9.37 -15.28 -6.23
CA MET A 172 10.55 -15.94 -5.67
C MET A 172 10.85 -17.30 -6.32
N ARG A 173 9.83 -18.05 -6.75
CA ARG A 173 10.02 -19.32 -7.47
C ARG A 173 10.53 -19.13 -8.90
N SER A 174 10.17 -18.02 -9.54
CA SER A 174 10.63 -17.70 -10.91
C SER A 174 12.05 -17.12 -10.97
N LEU A 175 12.57 -16.63 -9.84
CA LEU A 175 13.93 -16.14 -9.71
C LEU A 175 14.85 -17.33 -9.39
N ASP A 176 15.78 -17.61 -10.29
CA ASP A 176 16.74 -18.71 -10.20
C ASP A 176 17.45 -18.73 -8.83
N ARG A 177 17.56 -19.91 -8.20
CA ARG A 177 18.09 -20.06 -6.82
C ARG A 177 19.51 -19.52 -6.68
N SER A 178 20.28 -19.52 -7.76
CA SER A 178 21.66 -19.02 -7.83
C SER A 178 21.77 -17.49 -7.69
N LEU A 179 20.71 -16.73 -8.04
CA LEU A 179 20.68 -15.26 -7.97
C LEU A 179 20.05 -14.72 -6.68
N GLN A 180 19.54 -15.60 -5.82
CA GLN A 180 18.82 -15.24 -4.59
C GLN A 180 19.70 -14.51 -3.56
N LEU A 181 21.03 -14.67 -3.62
CA LEU A 181 21.96 -14.02 -2.70
C LEU A 181 22.34 -12.59 -3.12
N SER A 182 22.22 -12.27 -4.41
CA SER A 182 22.69 -11.00 -4.99
C SER A 182 21.59 -9.98 -5.29
N VAL A 183 20.32 -10.38 -5.18
CA VAL A 183 19.18 -9.53 -5.52
C VAL A 183 18.31 -9.33 -4.27
N LEU A 184 18.70 -8.37 -3.44
CA LEU A 184 17.91 -7.84 -2.31
C LEU A 184 16.60 -7.13 -2.74
N SER A 185 16.20 -7.27 -4.01
CA SER A 185 14.94 -6.77 -4.53
C SER A 185 13.80 -7.64 -4.01
N PRO A 186 12.80 -7.07 -3.31
CA PRO A 186 11.60 -7.80 -2.95
C PRO A 186 10.90 -8.26 -4.23
N ALA A 187 10.92 -9.57 -4.46
CA ALA A 187 10.05 -10.26 -5.38
C ALA A 187 8.61 -10.18 -4.83
N GLY A 188 7.96 -9.02 -4.93
CA GLY A 188 6.63 -8.75 -4.42
C GLY A 188 6.56 -7.46 -3.59
N THR A 189 5.72 -7.47 -2.54
CA THR A 189 5.61 -6.35 -1.59
C THR A 189 6.34 -6.68 -0.28
N ALA A 190 7.29 -5.83 0.11
CA ALA A 190 7.92 -5.83 1.43
C ALA A 190 7.03 -5.08 2.44
N CYS A 191 7.13 -5.42 3.73
CA CYS A 191 6.30 -4.82 4.77
C CYS A 191 7.10 -4.56 6.06
N LEU A 192 7.07 -3.32 6.53
CA LEU A 192 7.57 -2.91 7.84
C LEU A 192 6.38 -2.51 8.71
N VAL A 193 6.26 -3.12 9.89
CA VAL A 193 5.25 -2.78 10.89
C VAL A 193 5.93 -2.18 12.10
N CYS A 194 5.53 -0.96 12.46
CA CYS A 194 6.07 -0.21 13.59
C CYS A 194 4.96 0.10 14.60
N VAL A 195 5.22 0.01 15.90
CA VAL A 195 4.21 0.29 16.93
C VAL A 195 4.83 0.78 18.24
N GLY A 196 4.16 1.68 18.95
CA GLY A 196 4.53 2.05 20.33
C GLY A 196 4.06 1.00 21.33
N LYS A 197 4.91 0.57 22.27
CA LYS A 197 4.62 -0.49 23.24
C LYS A 197 4.28 0.00 24.64
N SER A 198 4.54 1.26 24.96
CA SER A 198 4.24 1.82 26.28
C SER A 198 2.76 2.19 26.39
N GLY A 199 2.17 2.03 27.57
CA GLY A 199 0.78 2.44 27.85
C GLY A 199 -0.31 1.38 27.58
N SER A 200 -0.28 0.65 26.45
CA SER A 200 -1.27 -0.41 26.20
C SER A 200 -0.72 -1.57 25.38
N ARG A 201 -1.11 -2.79 25.75
CA ARG A 201 -0.79 -4.01 24.99
C ARG A 201 -1.63 -4.16 23.72
N ALA A 202 -2.81 -3.53 23.67
CA ALA A 202 -3.77 -3.73 22.58
C ALA A 202 -3.24 -3.30 21.19
N PRO A 203 -2.58 -2.13 21.02
CA PRO A 203 -1.98 -1.74 19.74
C PRO A 203 -0.90 -2.72 19.27
N VAL A 204 -0.04 -3.16 20.19
CA VAL A 204 1.04 -4.12 19.91
C VAL A 204 0.47 -5.45 19.43
N THR A 205 -0.54 -5.99 20.11
CA THR A 205 -1.20 -7.23 19.70
C THR A 205 -1.80 -7.11 18.31
N LYS A 206 -2.52 -6.02 18.01
CA LYS A 206 -3.11 -5.79 16.67
C LYS A 206 -2.04 -5.69 15.58
N ALA A 207 -0.97 -4.93 15.84
CA ALA A 207 0.13 -4.78 14.88
C ALA A 207 0.84 -6.12 14.64
N LYS A 208 1.04 -6.92 15.71
CA LYS A 208 1.66 -8.23 15.63
C LYS A 208 0.81 -9.23 14.83
N GLU A 209 -0.50 -9.24 15.02
CA GLU A 209 -1.41 -10.07 14.21
C GLU A 209 -1.33 -9.73 12.72
N ILE A 210 -1.27 -8.43 12.38
CA ILE A 210 -1.11 -8.00 10.98
C ILE A 210 0.23 -8.45 10.42
N TYR A 211 1.31 -8.29 11.18
CA TYR A 211 2.63 -8.80 10.81
C TYR A 211 2.64 -10.32 10.61
N GLU A 212 2.02 -11.08 11.51
CA GLU A 212 1.92 -12.54 11.44
C GLU A 212 1.12 -13.01 10.21
N MET A 213 0.11 -12.25 9.77
CA MET A 213 -0.57 -12.51 8.50
C MET A 213 0.38 -12.42 7.30
N PHE A 214 1.34 -11.47 7.31
CA PHE A 214 2.36 -11.35 6.27
C PHE A 214 3.42 -12.44 6.38
N SER A 215 3.92 -12.72 7.58
CA SER A 215 5.01 -13.68 7.79
C SER A 215 4.57 -15.12 7.58
N ARG A 216 3.28 -15.44 7.80
CA ARG A 216 2.77 -16.83 7.82
C ARG A 216 3.63 -17.75 8.70
N GLY A 217 4.20 -17.20 9.78
CA GLY A 217 5.13 -17.90 10.67
C GLY A 217 6.60 -17.90 10.23
N ASN A 218 6.94 -17.39 9.04
CA ASN A 218 8.33 -17.21 8.62
C ASN A 218 8.90 -15.89 9.14
N SER A 219 9.46 -15.93 10.35
CA SER A 219 10.08 -14.77 11.01
C SER A 219 11.43 -14.36 10.41
N ARG A 220 12.01 -15.15 9.51
CA ARG A 220 13.34 -14.90 8.90
C ARG A 220 13.28 -14.18 7.56
N ASP A 221 12.09 -13.78 7.13
CA ASP A 221 11.93 -13.09 5.86
C ASP A 221 12.50 -11.67 5.91
N VAL A 222 13.59 -11.43 5.17
CA VAL A 222 14.28 -10.13 5.16
C VAL A 222 13.40 -8.97 4.66
N ASN A 223 12.33 -9.27 3.91
CA ASN A 223 11.38 -8.28 3.40
C ASN A 223 10.26 -7.96 4.39
N LEU A 224 10.22 -8.63 5.54
CA LEU A 224 9.24 -8.41 6.59
C LEU A 224 9.96 -7.98 7.88
N ARG A 225 9.54 -6.86 8.45
CA ARG A 225 10.09 -6.37 9.72
C ARG A 225 8.98 -5.95 10.67
N PHE A 226 9.18 -6.25 11.94
CA PHE A 226 8.34 -5.79 13.04
C PHE A 226 9.22 -5.06 14.05
N LYS A 227 8.87 -3.82 14.39
CA LYS A 227 9.55 -3.02 15.40
C LYS A 227 8.57 -2.44 16.41
N ALA A 228 8.84 -2.69 17.68
CA ALA A 228 8.07 -2.16 18.79
C ALA A 228 8.95 -1.22 19.62
N PHE A 229 8.52 0.03 19.80
CA PHE A 229 9.29 1.08 20.44
C PHE A 229 8.79 1.36 21.86
N PRO A 230 9.66 1.69 22.84
CA PRO A 230 9.30 1.94 24.25
C PRO A 230 8.53 3.26 24.48
N VAL A 231 7.62 3.63 23.58
CA VAL A 231 6.87 4.89 23.61
C VAL A 231 5.36 4.64 23.61
N LYS A 232 4.60 5.62 24.09
CA LYS A 232 3.12 5.52 24.22
C LYS A 232 2.39 5.94 22.96
N GLU A 233 3.05 6.76 22.18
CA GLU A 233 2.62 7.37 20.93
C GLU A 233 2.27 6.28 19.90
N GLN A 234 1.30 6.58 19.03
CA GLN A 234 0.78 5.64 18.05
C GLN A 234 0.56 6.35 16.72
N GLY A 235 0.54 5.58 15.63
CA GLY A 235 0.21 6.11 14.32
C GLY A 235 1.25 7.12 13.83
N THR A 236 0.81 8.29 13.39
CA THR A 236 1.71 9.37 12.95
C THR A 236 2.48 10.00 14.10
N ASP A 237 1.96 9.95 15.33
CA ASP A 237 2.61 10.55 16.50
C ASP A 237 3.91 9.82 16.88
N LEU A 238 4.13 8.62 16.32
CA LEU A 238 5.42 7.94 16.41
C LEU A 238 6.52 8.68 15.64
N LEU A 239 6.17 9.41 14.59
CA LEU A 239 7.09 10.26 13.85
C LEU A 239 7.42 11.47 14.74
N GLY A 240 8.71 11.79 14.89
CA GLY A 240 9.18 12.80 15.84
C GLY A 240 9.33 12.32 17.30
N ALA A 241 8.45 11.42 17.79
CA ALA A 241 8.59 10.87 19.14
C ALA A 241 9.72 9.84 19.27
N VAL A 242 10.03 9.13 18.17
CA VAL A 242 11.09 8.11 18.12
C VAL A 242 12.08 8.47 17.01
N PRO A 243 13.24 9.07 17.32
CA PRO A 243 14.24 9.39 16.30
C PRO A 243 14.70 8.15 15.51
N GLN A 244 14.80 7.01 16.18
CA GLN A 244 15.18 5.73 15.57
C GLN A 244 14.19 5.25 14.50
N LEU A 245 12.90 5.59 14.62
CA LEU A 245 11.88 5.12 13.68
C LEU A 245 12.13 5.66 12.27
N GLU A 246 12.50 6.93 12.14
CA GLU A 246 12.77 7.52 10.84
C GLU A 246 13.97 6.87 10.16
N GLN A 247 15.03 6.60 10.92
CA GLN A 247 16.19 5.89 10.42
C GLN A 247 15.82 4.46 10.01
N ASP A 248 15.02 3.77 10.81
CA ASP A 248 14.55 2.41 10.51
C ASP A 248 13.71 2.34 9.24
N ILE A 249 12.86 3.34 9.01
CA ILE A 249 12.09 3.49 7.78
C ILE A 249 13.04 3.71 6.60
N LEU A 250 14.01 4.62 6.72
CA LEU A 250 14.97 4.92 5.66
C LEU A 250 15.83 3.71 5.31
N ASP A 251 16.35 2.99 6.30
CA ASP A 251 17.15 1.79 6.11
C ASP A 251 16.33 0.71 5.40
N PHE A 252 15.07 0.54 5.79
CA PHE A 252 14.17 -0.39 5.13
C PHE A 252 13.84 0.00 3.69
N LEU A 253 13.61 1.29 3.42
CA LEU A 253 13.38 1.80 2.06
C LEU A 253 14.63 1.64 1.18
N ASN A 254 15.81 1.92 1.71
CA ASN A 254 17.07 1.77 0.99
C ASN A 254 17.32 0.31 0.62
N GLN A 255 17.08 -0.61 1.55
CA GLN A 255 17.21 -2.04 1.29
C GLN A 255 16.18 -2.54 0.27
N THR A 256 14.90 -2.15 0.42
CA THR A 256 13.82 -2.73 -0.40
C THR A 256 13.66 -2.06 -1.75
N ILE A 257 13.82 -0.73 -1.83
CA ILE A 257 13.54 0.08 -3.02
C ILE A 257 14.81 0.74 -3.57
N GLY A 258 15.69 1.22 -2.69
CA GLY A 258 16.93 1.87 -3.08
C GLY A 258 17.80 0.97 -3.96
N GLN A 259 17.98 -0.29 -3.53
CA GLN A 259 18.78 -1.31 -4.21
C GLN A 259 18.13 -1.92 -5.47
N LEU A 260 16.89 -1.55 -5.80
CA LEU A 260 16.23 -2.03 -7.01
C LEU A 260 16.97 -1.51 -8.26
N LYS A 261 17.68 -2.40 -8.95
CA LYS A 261 18.24 -2.16 -10.30
C LYS A 261 17.14 -2.30 -11.36
N ASP A 262 16.02 -1.60 -11.17
CA ASP A 262 14.93 -1.56 -12.12
C ASP A 262 15.17 -0.38 -13.08
N PRO A 263 15.56 -0.63 -14.34
CA PRO A 263 15.81 0.45 -15.28
C PRO A 263 14.53 1.23 -15.52
N TRP A 264 14.71 2.53 -15.73
CA TRP A 264 13.66 3.38 -16.23
C TRP A 264 13.07 2.79 -17.52
N ARG A 265 11.74 2.69 -17.61
CA ARG A 265 11.05 2.26 -18.84
C ARG A 265 9.80 3.09 -19.03
N SER A 266 9.61 3.60 -20.25
CA SER A 266 8.35 4.25 -20.59
C SER A 266 7.20 3.27 -20.36
N ARG A 267 6.10 3.82 -19.86
CA ARG A 267 4.82 3.11 -19.69
C ARG A 267 3.76 3.55 -20.70
N SER A 268 4.15 4.40 -21.66
CA SER A 268 3.24 4.79 -22.74
C SER A 268 2.96 3.56 -23.60
N THR A 269 1.70 3.45 -24.03
CA THR A 269 1.28 2.48 -25.06
C THR A 269 1.58 2.95 -26.48
N GLU A 270 2.11 4.15 -26.64
CA GLU A 270 2.48 4.72 -27.93
C GLU A 270 3.79 4.08 -28.40
N ASN A 271 3.64 3.09 -29.28
CA ASN A 271 4.41 2.99 -30.51
C ASN A 271 3.57 3.60 -31.63
#